data_AF-A0A399Z4B9-F1
#
_entry.id   AF-A0A399Z4B9-F1
#
_cell.length_a   1.000
_cell.length_b   1.000
_cell.length_c   1.000
_cell.angle_alpha   90.00
_cell.angle_beta   90.00
_cell.angle_gamma   90.00
#
_symmetry.space_group_name_H-M   'P 1'
#
loop_
_entity.id
_entity.type
_entity.pdbx_description
1 polymer ?
#
loop_
_entity_poly.entity_id
_entity_poly.type
_entity_poly.pdbx_seq_one_letter_code
_entity_poly.pdbx_strand_id
1 'polypeptide(L)'
;MRLAASAFVISMFVGIVWIGPSRILDLWLNPPRETTIGTLTTLNYRKVLWPWAVEAVNDFPFTGIGLGAFRQVIPRIYPLSMGPDVDISHAHNIFLQTALDVGLPGLIVYLALLFVALAVGWRVARHDNDFRPISIGLVCGLVAVHIFGLVDAQVIGSKPGIILWFSLGLLAAMNKIVFPPAQSDS
;
A
#
# COMPACT_ATOMS: atom_id res chain seq x y z
N MET A 1 -19.44 -16.26 -1.80
CA MET A 1 -18.16 -15.60 -1.45
C MET A 1 -16.96 -16.55 -1.52
N ARG A 2 -16.98 -17.75 -0.93
CA ARG A 2 -15.85 -18.71 -1.00
C ARG A 2 -15.43 -19.07 -2.44
N LEU A 3 -16.39 -19.32 -3.34
CA LEU A 3 -16.11 -19.70 -4.73
C LEU A 3 -15.45 -18.60 -5.57
N ALA A 4 -15.79 -17.33 -5.33
CA ALA A 4 -15.22 -16.19 -6.07
C ALA A 4 -13.78 -15.90 -5.65
N ALA A 5 -13.47 -16.02 -4.35
CA ALA A 5 -12.10 -15.90 -3.85
C ALA A 5 -11.21 -17.04 -4.36
N SER A 6 -11.72 -18.28 -4.38
CA SER A 6 -11.02 -19.42 -4.95
C SER A 6 -10.75 -19.24 -6.45
N ALA A 7 -11.73 -18.75 -7.22
CA ALA A 7 -11.55 -18.51 -8.65
C ALA A 7 -10.49 -17.43 -8.96
N PHE A 8 -10.41 -16.37 -8.14
CA PHE A 8 -9.40 -15.32 -8.28
C PHE A 8 -7.98 -15.79 -7.94
N VAL A 9 -7.83 -16.60 -6.88
CA VAL A 9 -6.53 -17.18 -6.51
C VAL A 9 -6.07 -18.18 -7.58
N ILE A 10 -6.99 -19.01 -8.08
CA ILE A 10 -6.70 -19.97 -9.16
C ILE A 10 -6.32 -19.24 -10.45
N SER A 11 -7.01 -18.16 -10.83
CA SER A 11 -6.67 -17.41 -12.05
C SER A 11 -5.31 -16.69 -11.93
N MET A 12 -4.99 -16.15 -10.75
CA MET A 12 -3.68 -15.57 -10.48
C MET A 12 -2.56 -16.62 -10.53
N PHE A 13 -2.80 -17.80 -9.94
CA PHE A 13 -1.85 -18.91 -9.96
C PHE A 13 -1.65 -19.48 -11.37
N VAL A 14 -2.72 -19.66 -12.14
CA VAL A 14 -2.67 -20.07 -13.55
C VAL A 14 -1.93 -19.03 -14.39
N GLY A 15 -2.16 -17.74 -14.15
CA GLY A 15 -1.41 -16.66 -14.81
C GLY A 15 0.09 -16.73 -14.53
N ILE A 16 0.50 -16.95 -13.28
CA ILE A 16 1.91 -17.08 -12.88
C ILE A 16 2.56 -18.30 -13.53
N VAL A 17 1.87 -19.45 -13.53
CA VAL A 17 2.37 -20.70 -14.15
C VAL A 17 2.44 -20.58 -15.68
N TRP A 18 1.47 -19.91 -16.30
CA TRP A 18 1.41 -19.73 -17.76
C TRP A 18 2.48 -18.77 -18.29
N ILE A 19 2.80 -17.71 -17.56
CA ILE A 19 3.93 -16.81 -17.89
C ILE A 19 5.26 -17.56 -17.75
N GLY A 20 5.36 -18.49 -16.80
CA GLY A 20 6.53 -19.34 -16.58
C GLY A 20 7.52 -18.74 -15.57
N PRO A 21 7.98 -19.51 -14.56
CA PRO A 21 8.89 -19.01 -13.52
C PRO A 21 10.20 -18.45 -14.08
N SER A 22 10.73 -19.07 -15.14
CA SER A 22 11.95 -18.64 -15.82
C SER A 22 11.80 -17.28 -16.50
N ARG A 23 10.65 -17.00 -17.12
CA ARG A 23 10.39 -15.68 -17.73
C ARG A 23 10.22 -14.59 -16.68
N ILE A 24 9.58 -14.90 -15.55
CA ILE A 24 9.47 -13.97 -14.41
C ILE A 24 10.87 -13.69 -13.86
N LEU A 25 11.70 -14.72 -13.70
CA LEU A 25 13.06 -14.58 -13.21
C LEU A 25 13.94 -13.81 -14.20
N ASP A 26 13.82 -14.07 -15.51
CA ASP A 26 14.55 -13.36 -16.56
C ASP A 26 14.13 -11.89 -16.65
N LEU A 27 12.83 -11.58 -16.55
CA LEU A 27 12.36 -10.20 -16.43
C LEU A 27 12.90 -9.53 -15.16
N TRP A 28 13.07 -10.31 -14.09
CA TRP A 28 13.61 -9.81 -12.84
C TRP A 28 15.13 -9.66 -12.84
N LEU A 29 15.90 -10.47 -13.55
CA LEU A 29 17.35 -10.36 -13.63
C LEU A 29 17.78 -9.41 -14.75
N ASN A 30 17.11 -9.49 -15.90
CA ASN A 30 17.42 -8.81 -17.16
C ASN A 30 16.20 -8.06 -17.73
N PRO A 31 15.72 -6.99 -17.07
CA PRO A 31 14.56 -6.24 -17.54
C PRO A 31 14.84 -5.57 -18.90
N PRO A 32 14.09 -5.87 -19.98
CA PRO A 32 14.21 -5.16 -21.25
C PRO A 32 13.95 -3.66 -21.09
N ARG A 33 14.70 -2.83 -21.83
CA ARG A 33 14.64 -1.36 -21.70
C ARG A 33 13.26 -0.79 -22.06
N GLU A 34 12.50 -1.44 -22.94
CA GLU A 34 11.12 -1.08 -23.29
C GLU A 34 10.26 -2.34 -23.49
N THR A 35 9.01 -2.33 -23.02
CA THR A 35 8.01 -3.38 -23.31
C THR A 35 6.67 -2.78 -23.70
N THR A 36 5.83 -3.55 -24.39
CA THR A 36 4.53 -3.13 -24.93
C THR A 36 3.50 -2.69 -23.86
N ILE A 37 3.75 -3.01 -22.58
CA ILE A 37 2.86 -2.69 -21.42
C ILE A 37 3.44 -1.54 -20.57
N GLY A 38 4.59 -0.97 -20.96
CA GLY A 38 5.27 0.10 -20.24
C GLY A 38 6.78 -0.14 -20.11
N THR A 39 7.50 0.88 -19.64
CA THR A 39 8.95 0.84 -19.53
C THR A 39 9.37 0.16 -18.22
N LEU A 40 10.06 -0.99 -18.27
CA LEU A 40 10.64 -1.66 -17.08
C LEU A 40 11.79 -0.85 -16.44
N THR A 41 12.11 0.32 -17.00
CA THR A 41 12.91 1.35 -16.32
C THR A 41 12.40 1.61 -14.91
N THR A 42 11.07 1.67 -14.70
CA THR A 42 10.46 1.84 -13.37
C THR A 42 10.83 0.74 -12.36
N LEU A 43 10.91 -0.52 -12.79
CA LEU A 43 11.35 -1.62 -11.93
C LEU A 43 12.86 -1.55 -11.66
N ASN A 44 13.65 -1.19 -12.65
CA ASN A 44 15.10 -1.05 -12.48
C ASN A 44 15.44 0.11 -11.51
N TYR A 45 14.66 1.19 -11.53
CA TYR A 45 14.77 2.28 -10.56
C TYR A 45 14.48 1.79 -9.13
N ARG A 46 13.43 0.99 -8.92
CA ARG A 46 13.09 0.44 -7.59
C ARG A 46 14.19 -0.49 -7.05
N LYS A 47 14.83 -1.31 -7.91
CA LYS A 47 15.96 -2.17 -7.50
C LYS A 47 17.12 -1.38 -6.91
N VAL A 48 17.41 -0.21 -7.48
CA VAL A 48 18.47 0.67 -6.99
C VAL A 48 17.99 1.45 -5.77
N LEU A 49 16.74 1.92 -5.76
CA LEU A 49 16.22 2.80 -4.72
C LEU A 49 15.85 2.10 -3.41
N TRP A 50 15.22 0.92 -3.48
CA TRP A 50 14.69 0.23 -2.31
C TRP A 50 15.75 -0.17 -1.29
N PRO A 51 16.95 -0.66 -1.68
CA PRO A 51 18.03 -0.90 -0.72
C PRO A 51 18.39 0.35 0.10
N TRP A 52 18.52 1.51 -0.56
CA TRP A 52 18.81 2.78 0.12
C TRP A 52 17.64 3.27 0.98
N ALA A 53 16.40 3.05 0.53
CA ALA A 53 15.23 3.36 1.32
C ALA A 53 15.11 2.47 2.57
N VAL A 54 15.50 1.20 2.49
CA VAL A 54 15.59 0.30 3.66
C VAL A 54 16.71 0.75 4.59
N GLU A 55 17.87 1.10 4.05
CA GLU A 55 18.98 1.63 4.86
C GLU A 55 18.58 2.92 5.58
N ALA A 56 17.86 3.81 4.92
CA ALA A 56 17.32 5.02 5.53
C ALA A 56 16.31 4.74 6.66
N VAL A 57 15.52 3.67 6.55
CA VAL A 57 14.67 3.22 7.67
C VAL A 57 15.53 2.72 8.83
N ASN A 58 16.65 2.05 8.57
CA ASN A 58 17.57 1.61 9.62
C ASN A 58 18.30 2.77 10.30
N ASP A 59 18.66 3.81 9.54
CA ASP A 59 19.33 5.01 10.06
C ASP A 59 18.36 5.89 10.89
N PHE A 60 17.08 5.93 10.52
CA PHE A 60 16.05 6.76 11.17
C PHE A 60 14.80 5.95 11.61
N PRO A 61 14.94 4.92 12.48
CA PRO A 61 13.88 3.94 12.69
C PRO A 61 12.69 4.46 13.48
N PHE A 62 12.88 5.48 14.34
CA PHE A 62 11.83 5.95 15.25
C PHE A 62 10.99 7.09 14.66
N THR A 63 11.64 8.04 14.00
CA THR A 63 11.00 9.26 13.48
C THR A 63 10.85 9.23 11.97
N GLY A 64 11.60 8.36 11.29
CA GLY A 64 11.87 8.53 9.87
C GLY A 64 12.68 9.80 9.60
N ILE A 65 12.73 10.17 8.33
CA ILE A 65 13.35 11.38 7.79
C ILE A 65 12.39 12.59 7.74
N GLY A 66 11.13 12.39 8.15
CA GLY A 66 10.09 13.41 8.19
C GLY A 66 9.12 13.36 7.01
N LEU A 67 7.87 13.75 7.26
CA LEU A 67 6.76 13.63 6.30
C LEU A 67 7.05 14.40 5.00
N GLY A 68 7.12 13.67 3.88
CA GLY A 68 7.36 14.26 2.56
C GLY A 68 8.80 14.73 2.33
N ALA A 69 9.73 14.40 3.23
CA ALA A 69 11.13 14.80 3.13
C ALA A 69 11.92 13.95 2.13
N PHE A 70 11.36 12.82 1.67
CA PHE A 70 12.03 11.84 0.80
C PHE A 70 12.80 12.47 -0.36
N ARG A 71 12.12 13.28 -1.17
CA ARG A 71 12.68 13.93 -2.37
C ARG A 71 13.90 14.80 -2.07
N GLN A 72 13.99 15.35 -0.86
CA GLN A 72 15.04 16.27 -0.45
C GLN A 72 16.17 15.60 0.33
N VAL A 73 15.86 14.56 1.09
CA VAL A 73 16.80 13.91 2.00
C VAL A 73 17.54 12.79 1.29
N ILE A 74 16.82 11.81 0.72
CA ILE A 74 17.41 10.57 0.22
C ILE A 74 18.52 10.80 -0.82
N PRO A 75 18.35 11.66 -1.85
CA PRO A 75 19.41 11.90 -2.83
C PRO A 75 20.66 12.62 -2.28
N ARG A 76 20.56 13.25 -1.10
CA ARG A 76 21.69 13.99 -0.49
C ARG A 76 22.54 13.13 0.44
N ILE A 77 21.95 12.12 1.05
CA ILE A 77 22.63 11.27 2.04
C ILE A 77 22.98 9.88 1.51
N TYR A 78 22.34 9.41 0.44
CA TYR A 78 22.65 8.12 -0.20
C TYR A 78 23.13 8.29 -1.64
N PRO A 79 24.13 7.50 -2.08
CA PRO A 79 24.67 7.56 -3.43
C PRO A 79 23.74 6.83 -4.40
N LEU A 80 22.70 7.53 -4.85
CA LEU A 80 21.80 7.03 -5.89
C LEU A 80 22.54 7.10 -7.23
N SER A 81 22.91 5.94 -7.79
CA SER A 81 23.50 5.81 -9.13
C SER A 81 22.48 6.06 -10.25
N MET A 82 21.76 7.18 -10.19
CA MET A 82 20.77 7.59 -11.18
C MET A 82 21.27 8.84 -11.91
N GLY A 83 20.88 8.99 -13.18
CA GLY A 83 21.28 10.14 -14.00
C GLY A 83 20.79 11.47 -13.40
N PRO A 84 21.46 12.60 -13.70
CA PRO A 84 21.18 13.91 -13.11
C PRO A 84 19.75 14.43 -13.37
N ASP A 85 19.08 13.93 -14.41
CA ASP A 85 17.73 14.35 -14.80
C ASP A 85 16.61 13.49 -14.17
N VAL A 86 16.94 12.52 -13.32
CA VAL A 86 15.95 11.62 -12.70
C VAL A 86 15.42 12.23 -11.41
N ASP A 87 14.19 12.73 -11.45
CA ASP A 87 13.48 13.24 -10.27
C ASP A 87 12.84 12.10 -9.46
N ILE A 88 13.40 11.83 -8.28
CA ILE A 88 12.94 10.76 -7.39
C ILE A 88 12.14 11.40 -6.26
N SER A 89 10.82 11.42 -6.42
CA SER A 89 9.95 12.08 -5.46
C SER A 89 9.63 11.23 -4.23
N HIS A 90 9.57 9.90 -4.36
CA HIS A 90 9.12 8.99 -3.31
C HIS A 90 9.71 7.57 -3.50
N ALA A 91 9.53 6.72 -2.49
CA ALA A 91 10.04 5.33 -2.48
C ALA A 91 9.33 4.37 -3.46
N HIS A 92 8.21 4.79 -4.06
CA HIS A 92 7.32 3.93 -4.86
C HIS A 92 6.88 2.65 -4.14
N ASN A 93 6.72 2.75 -2.83
CA ASN A 93 6.09 1.75 -1.98
C ASN A 93 5.50 2.48 -0.77
N ILE A 94 4.19 2.42 -0.59
CA ILE A 94 3.47 3.17 0.45
C ILE A 94 3.93 2.82 1.87
N PHE A 95 4.29 1.55 2.12
CA PHE A 95 4.73 1.12 3.45
C PHE A 95 6.16 1.58 3.74
N LEU A 96 7.04 1.48 2.75
CA LEU A 96 8.40 1.98 2.86
C LEU A 96 8.41 3.50 2.98
N GLN A 97 7.59 4.19 2.19
CA GLN A 97 7.38 5.64 2.29
C GLN A 97 6.84 6.03 3.66
N THR A 98 5.88 5.29 4.21
CA THR A 98 5.33 5.54 5.55
C THR A 98 6.42 5.38 6.62
N ALA A 99 7.23 4.32 6.55
CA ALA A 99 8.35 4.13 7.47
C ALA A 99 9.38 5.27 7.37
N LEU A 100 9.64 5.78 6.16
CA LEU A 100 10.53 6.92 5.96
C LEU A 100 9.92 8.23 6.45
N ASP A 101 8.61 8.43 6.30
CA ASP A 101 7.97 9.67 6.68
C ASP A 101 7.80 9.81 8.20
N VAL A 102 7.47 8.71 8.90
CA VAL A 102 7.06 8.74 10.32
C VAL A 102 7.70 7.65 11.19
N GLY A 103 8.65 6.90 10.66
CA GLY A 103 9.34 5.81 11.36
C GLY A 103 8.53 4.52 11.46
N LEU A 104 9.17 3.48 12.00
CA LEU A 104 8.56 2.19 12.29
C LEU A 104 7.38 2.28 13.26
N PRO A 105 7.40 3.11 14.34
CA PRO A 105 6.23 3.28 15.19
C PRO A 105 5.01 3.79 14.40
N GLY A 106 5.21 4.78 13.53
CA GLY A 106 4.16 5.30 12.66
C GLY A 106 3.64 4.25 11.66
N LEU A 107 4.54 3.46 11.07
CA LEU A 107 4.16 2.34 10.21
C LEU A 107 3.32 1.29 10.97
N ILE A 108 3.66 0.96 12.22
CA ILE A 108 2.89 0.01 13.04
C ILE A 108 1.48 0.54 13.27
N VAL A 109 1.33 1.81 13.62
CA VAL A 109 0.02 2.45 13.80
C VAL A 109 -0.77 2.45 12.49
N TYR A 110 -0.11 2.74 11.37
CA TYR A 110 -0.73 2.70 10.04
C TYR A 110 -1.26 1.30 9.70
N LEU A 111 -0.45 0.25 9.91
CA LEU A 111 -0.86 -1.14 9.68
C LEU A 111 -1.99 -1.57 10.62
N ALA A 112 -1.94 -1.16 11.89
CA ALA A 112 -3.00 -1.42 12.85
C ALA A 112 -4.32 -0.76 12.42
N LEU A 113 -4.28 0.47 11.91
CA LEU A 113 -5.44 1.18 11.40
C LEU A 113 -6.08 0.45 10.21
N LEU A 114 -5.26 -0.02 9.27
CA LEU A 114 -5.74 -0.83 8.14
C LEU A 114 -6.37 -2.13 8.62
N PHE A 115 -5.72 -2.84 9.55
CA PHE A 115 -6.25 -4.08 10.10
C PHE A 115 -7.61 -3.86 10.78
N VAL A 116 -7.73 -2.81 11.61
CA VAL A 116 -9.00 -2.45 12.25
C VAL A 116 -10.06 -2.12 11.21
N ALA A 117 -9.75 -1.38 10.16
CA ALA A 117 -10.69 -1.06 9.09
C ALA A 117 -11.22 -2.32 8.38
N LEU A 118 -10.33 -3.28 8.07
CA LEU A 118 -10.71 -4.55 7.48
C LEU A 118 -11.59 -5.38 8.43
N ALA A 119 -11.21 -5.46 9.71
CA ALA A 119 -11.97 -6.20 10.73
C ALA A 119 -13.36 -5.59 10.95
N VAL A 120 -13.44 -4.26 11.02
CA VAL A 120 -14.70 -3.51 11.15
C VAL A 120 -15.57 -3.71 9.92
N GLY A 121 -15.02 -3.52 8.71
CA GLY A 121 -15.77 -3.71 7.48
C GLY A 121 -16.29 -5.14 7.33
N TRP A 122 -15.47 -6.13 7.66
CA TRP A 122 -15.89 -7.53 7.69
C TRP A 122 -16.99 -7.79 8.73
N ARG A 123 -16.87 -7.23 9.93
CA ARG A 123 -17.85 -7.36 11.00
C ARG A 123 -19.20 -6.78 10.57
N VAL A 124 -19.23 -5.57 10.03
CA VAL A 124 -20.44 -4.90 9.51
C VAL A 124 -21.08 -5.75 8.41
N ALA A 125 -20.28 -6.18 7.43
CA ALA A 125 -20.76 -6.99 6.30
C ALA A 125 -21.37 -8.34 6.71
N ARG A 126 -21.03 -8.82 7.92
CA ARG A 126 -21.54 -10.07 8.48
C ARG A 126 -22.84 -9.93 9.27
N HIS A 127 -23.16 -8.74 9.77
CA HIS A 127 -24.26 -8.53 10.71
C HIS A 127 -25.40 -7.69 10.13
N ASP A 128 -25.15 -6.96 9.04
CA ASP A 128 -26.15 -6.10 8.41
C ASP A 128 -26.14 -6.33 6.90
N ASN A 129 -27.28 -6.77 6.34
CA ASN A 129 -27.38 -7.07 4.91
C ASN A 129 -27.49 -5.81 4.03
N ASP A 130 -27.98 -4.69 4.58
CA ASP A 130 -28.16 -3.45 3.84
C ASP A 130 -26.81 -2.73 3.68
N PHE A 131 -26.01 -2.72 4.73
CA PHE A 131 -24.66 -2.15 4.71
C PHE A 131 -23.61 -3.09 4.12
N ARG A 132 -23.91 -4.38 3.95
CA ARG A 132 -22.95 -5.39 3.47
C ARG A 132 -22.30 -5.05 2.13
N PRO A 133 -23.02 -4.67 1.05
CA PRO A 133 -22.41 -4.37 -0.24
C PRO A 133 -21.44 -3.18 -0.14
N ILE A 134 -21.85 -2.12 0.56
CA ILE A 134 -21.04 -0.91 0.76
C ILE A 134 -19.78 -1.25 1.56
N SER A 135 -19.93 -1.98 2.66
CA SER A 135 -18.80 -2.36 3.52
C SER A 135 -17.77 -3.22 2.78
N ILE A 136 -18.23 -4.22 2.02
CA ILE A 136 -17.35 -5.04 1.19
C ILE A 136 -16.67 -4.19 0.11
N GLY A 137 -17.40 -3.28 -0.54
CA GLY A 137 -16.84 -2.38 -1.55
C GLY A 137 -15.72 -1.51 -1.00
N LEU A 138 -15.91 -0.91 0.17
CA LEU A 138 -14.89 -0.10 0.85
C LEU A 138 -13.66 -0.92 1.24
N VAL A 139 -13.87 -2.12 1.80
CA VAL A 139 -12.78 -3.05 2.15
C VAL A 139 -11.98 -3.45 0.91
N CYS A 140 -12.66 -3.84 -0.17
CA CYS A 140 -12.00 -4.19 -1.44
C CYS A 140 -11.25 -3.01 -2.04
N GLY A 141 -11.83 -1.80 -2.00
CA GLY A 141 -11.17 -0.58 -2.46
C GLY A 141 -9.91 -0.25 -1.66
N LEU A 142 -9.97 -0.35 -0.33
CA LEU A 142 -8.81 -0.19 0.54
C LEU A 142 -7.73 -1.22 0.19
N VAL A 143 -8.07 -2.50 0.08
CA VAL A 143 -7.11 -3.55 -0.29
C VAL A 143 -6.49 -3.27 -1.66
N ALA A 144 -7.29 -2.90 -2.66
CA ALA A 144 -6.83 -2.62 -4.01
C ALA A 144 -5.84 -1.44 -4.05
N VAL A 145 -6.16 -0.34 -3.35
CA VAL A 145 -5.27 0.83 -3.26
C VAL A 145 -3.94 0.47 -2.60
N HIS A 146 -3.93 -0.38 -1.56
CA HIS A 146 -2.70 -0.77 -0.89
C HIS A 146 -1.88 -1.78 -1.69
N ILE A 147 -2.52 -2.68 -2.44
CA ILE A 147 -1.83 -3.56 -3.39
C ILE A 147 -1.16 -2.72 -4.48
N PHE A 148 -1.88 -1.74 -5.04
CA PHE A 148 -1.28 -0.78 -5.98
C PHE A 148 -0.14 0.02 -5.32
N GLY A 149 -0.32 0.43 -4.06
CA GLY A 149 0.70 1.08 -3.24
C GLY A 149 1.94 0.23 -2.93
N LEU A 150 2.00 -1.06 -3.30
CA LEU A 150 3.27 -1.80 -3.23
C LEU A 150 4.27 -1.37 -4.30
N VAL A 151 3.75 -0.83 -5.41
CA VAL A 151 4.53 -0.38 -6.56
C VAL A 151 4.43 1.13 -6.79
N ASP A 152 3.67 1.83 -5.97
CA ASP A 152 3.58 3.28 -6.00
C ASP A 152 3.60 3.87 -4.59
N ALA A 153 3.85 5.16 -4.46
CA ALA A 153 3.86 5.84 -3.17
C ALA A 153 2.74 6.87 -3.13
N GLN A 154 1.73 6.59 -2.31
CA GLN A 154 0.69 7.56 -1.98
C GLN A 154 0.98 8.13 -0.60
N VAL A 155 1.65 9.29 -0.56
CA VAL A 155 2.00 9.95 0.71
C VAL A 155 0.72 10.19 1.51
N ILE A 156 0.73 9.90 2.81
CA ILE A 156 -0.45 9.95 3.69
C ILE A 156 -1.13 11.34 3.67
N GLY A 157 -0.35 12.41 3.45
CA GLY A 157 -0.83 13.79 3.32
C GLY A 157 -1.14 14.27 1.90
N SER A 158 -1.03 13.41 0.89
CA SER A 158 -1.32 13.77 -0.51
C SER A 158 -2.82 13.86 -0.79
N LYS A 159 -3.22 14.58 -1.84
CA LYS A 159 -4.65 14.75 -2.23
C LYS A 159 -5.41 13.41 -2.34
N PRO A 160 -4.85 12.33 -2.91
CA PRO A 160 -5.52 11.04 -2.93
C PRO A 160 -5.78 10.43 -1.55
N GLY A 161 -5.01 10.81 -0.52
CA GLY A 161 -5.19 10.36 0.86
C GLY A 161 -6.58 10.66 1.44
N ILE A 162 -7.29 11.64 0.88
CA ILE A 162 -8.70 11.93 1.26
C ILE A 162 -9.58 10.69 1.10
N ILE A 163 -9.37 9.87 0.06
CA ILE A 163 -10.16 8.66 -0.18
C ILE A 163 -9.93 7.63 0.92
N LEU A 164 -8.67 7.47 1.36
CA LEU A 164 -8.32 6.61 2.50
C LEU A 164 -9.06 7.05 3.75
N TRP A 165 -8.88 8.31 4.16
CA TRP A 165 -9.48 8.84 5.38
C TRP A 165 -11.01 8.81 5.35
N PHE A 166 -11.61 9.11 4.20
CA PHE A 166 -13.06 9.03 4.01
C PHE A 166 -13.57 7.60 4.16
N SER A 167 -12.89 6.62 3.55
CA SER A 167 -13.27 5.21 3.64
C SER A 167 -13.20 4.69 5.08
N LEU A 168 -12.15 5.08 5.82
CA LEU A 168 -12.00 4.74 7.24
C LEU A 168 -13.13 5.35 8.09
N GLY A 169 -13.47 6.62 7.85
CA GLY A 169 -14.55 7.31 8.54
C GLY A 169 -15.92 6.67 8.29
N LEU A 170 -16.20 6.29 7.03
CA LEU A 170 -17.45 5.65 6.66
C LEU A 170 -17.60 4.26 7.30
N LEU A 171 -16.54 3.44 7.27
CA LEU A 171 -16.54 2.14 7.95
C LEU A 171 -16.76 2.29 9.47
N ALA A 172 -16.12 3.26 10.10
CA ALA A 172 -16.31 3.53 11.53
C ALA A 172 -17.74 3.99 11.85
N ALA A 173 -18.34 4.85 11.01
CA ALA A 173 -19.72 5.30 11.17
C ALA A 173 -20.71 4.14 11.01
N MET A 174 -20.55 3.31 9.99
CA MET A 174 -21.38 2.11 9.78
C MET A 174 -21.30 1.17 10.98
N ASN A 175 -20.11 0.96 11.54
CA ASN A 175 -19.95 0.13 12.73
C ASN A 175 -20.70 0.66 13.95
N LYS A 176 -20.73 1.98 14.16
CA LYS A 176 -21.51 2.58 15.25
C LYS A 176 -23.02 2.43 15.06
N ILE A 177 -23.49 2.50 13.82
CA ILE A 177 -24.92 2.33 13.49
C ILE A 177 -25.34 0.86 13.71
N VAL A 178 -24.53 -0.09 13.23
CA VAL A 178 -24.83 -1.53 13.36
C VAL A 178 -24.63 -2.02 14.79
N PHE A 179 -23.68 -1.43 15.54
CA PHE A 179 -23.41 -1.77 16.94
C PHE A 179 -23.46 -0.51 17.81
N PRO A 180 -24.67 -0.01 18.16
CA PRO A 180 -24.81 1.13 19.06
C PRO A 180 -24.21 0.82 20.43
N PRO A 181 -23.58 1.79 21.12
CA PRO A 181 -23.17 1.61 22.50
C PRO A 181 -24.39 1.34 23.39
N ALA A 182 -24.22 0.50 24.41
CA ALA A 182 -25.26 0.26 25.40
C ALA A 182 -25.67 1.59 26.04
N GLN A 183 -26.97 1.90 26.04
CA GLN A 183 -27.49 3.05 26.76
C GLN A 183 -27.29 2.77 28.26
N SER A 184 -26.54 3.62 28.95
CA SER A 184 -26.51 3.61 30.40
C SER A 184 -27.83 4.21 30.86
N ASP A 185 -28.77 3.38 31.29
CA ASP A 185 -29.98 3.83 31.96
C ASP A 185 -29.57 4.62 33.20
N SER A 186 -29.78 5.93 33.16
CA SER A 186 -29.56 6.86 34.28
C SER A 186 -30.80 6.98 35.14
#